data_AF-A0A7C1EGS4-F1
#
_entry.id   AF-A0A7C1EGS4-F1
#
_cell.length_a   1.000
_cell.length_b   1.000
_cell.length_c   1.000
_cell.angle_alpha   90.00
_cell.angle_beta   90.00
_cell.angle_gamma   90.00
#
_symmetry.space_group_name_H-M   'P 1'
#
loop_
_entity.id
_entity.type
_entity.pdbx_description
1 polymer ?
#
loop_
_entity_poly.entity_id
_entity_poly.type
_entity_poly.pdbx_seq_one_letter_code
_entity_poly.pdbx_strand_id
1 'polypeptide(L)'
;MIDSEKRKKCRDLLILSLEGELTPEQNACLNDLLEESALRRYYLDLIDLVQYLKDIHWPEENLVPVLDQSLWQQLAQDEKEAQTLILPSEQPPIELITDVRQRKTQLKSPQRKIPANVWLSLGSLAAVVMLLSYIAHRPRVPAQSIAVLEDSLEARWETPIDSDARFYAASSYTL
;
A
#
# COMPACT_ATOMS: atom_id res chain seq x y z
N MET A 1 -7.35 -22.69 -21.99
CA MET A 1 -7.99 -21.35 -22.08
C MET A 1 -9.09 -21.30 -21.05
N ILE A 2 -9.09 -20.32 -20.15
CA ILE A 2 -10.13 -20.19 -19.14
C ILE A 2 -11.38 -19.64 -19.82
N ASP A 3 -12.52 -20.23 -19.51
CA ASP A 3 -13.83 -19.83 -20.01
C ASP A 3 -14.17 -18.38 -19.60
N SER A 4 -14.54 -17.56 -20.57
CA SER A 4 -14.78 -16.13 -20.37
C SER A 4 -15.99 -15.85 -19.48
N GLU A 5 -16.97 -16.74 -19.50
CA GLU A 5 -18.19 -16.61 -18.67
C GLU A 5 -17.88 -16.86 -17.19
N LYS A 6 -17.06 -17.88 -16.90
CA LYS A 6 -16.63 -18.17 -15.53
C LYS A 6 -15.84 -17.01 -14.91
N ARG A 7 -15.00 -16.33 -15.70
CA ARG A 7 -14.25 -15.15 -15.23
C ARG A 7 -15.16 -13.99 -14.87
N LYS A 8 -16.19 -13.73 -15.69
CA LYS A 8 -17.18 -12.68 -15.41
C LYS A 8 -17.93 -13.01 -14.13
N LYS A 9 -18.45 -14.23 -14.01
CA LYS A 9 -19.17 -14.69 -12.82
C LYS A 9 -18.32 -14.61 -11.54
N CYS A 10 -17.06 -15.02 -11.61
CA CYS A 10 -16.11 -14.90 -10.50
C CYS A 10 -15.87 -13.45 -10.10
N ARG A 11 -15.68 -12.54 -11.07
CA ARG A 11 -15.51 -11.11 -10.81
C ARG A 11 -16.74 -10.50 -10.15
N ASP A 12 -17.93 -10.80 -10.65
CA ASP A 12 -19.16 -10.20 -10.15
C ASP A 12 -19.45 -10.67 -8.70
N LEU A 13 -19.18 -11.94 -8.38
CA LEU A 13 -19.22 -12.47 -7.01
C LEU A 13 -18.16 -11.85 -6.10
N LEU A 14 -16.97 -11.54 -6.63
CA LEU A 14 -15.89 -10.89 -5.87
C LEU A 14 -16.26 -9.44 -5.52
N ILE A 15 -16.89 -8.70 -6.44
CA ILE A 15 -17.39 -7.35 -6.17
C ILE A 15 -18.41 -7.37 -5.04
N LEU A 16 -19.40 -8.28 -5.08
CA LEU A 16 -20.37 -8.45 -4.00
C LEU A 16 -19.70 -8.83 -2.66
N SER A 17 -18.62 -9.60 -2.70
CA SER A 17 -17.82 -9.92 -1.51
C SER A 17 -17.10 -8.70 -0.93
N LEU A 18 -16.64 -7.77 -1.77
CA LEU A 18 -15.98 -6.54 -1.33
C LEU A 18 -16.97 -5.54 -0.74
N GLU A 19 -18.19 -5.52 -1.27
CA GLU A 19 -19.30 -4.68 -0.79
C GLU A 19 -19.95 -5.23 0.50
N GLY A 20 -19.67 -6.48 0.86
CA GLY A 20 -20.21 -7.13 2.06
C GLY A 20 -21.65 -7.66 1.89
N GLU A 21 -22.17 -7.69 0.66
CA GLU A 21 -23.52 -8.14 0.32
C GLU A 21 -23.57 -9.63 -0.07
N LEU A 22 -22.49 -10.37 0.18
CA LEU A 22 -22.36 -11.75 -0.23
C LEU A 22 -23.24 -12.68 0.60
N THR A 23 -24.19 -13.34 -0.06
CA THR A 23 -25.01 -14.39 0.56
C THR A 23 -24.20 -15.69 0.77
N PRO A 24 -24.55 -16.54 1.74
CA PRO A 24 -23.83 -17.78 2.01
C PRO A 24 -23.82 -18.75 0.80
N GLU A 25 -24.92 -18.78 0.02
CA GLU A 25 -25.01 -19.61 -1.19
C GLU A 25 -24.08 -19.11 -2.31
N GLN A 26 -23.94 -17.79 -2.46
CA GLN A 26 -23.01 -17.18 -3.41
C GLN A 26 -21.56 -17.40 -3.00
N ASN A 27 -21.27 -17.42 -1.71
CA ASN A 27 -19.94 -17.73 -1.19
C ASN A 27 -19.54 -19.18 -1.46
N ALA A 28 -20.46 -20.13 -1.26
CA ALA A 28 -20.24 -21.52 -1.63
C ALA A 28 -19.96 -21.67 -3.14
N CYS A 29 -20.76 -21.00 -3.99
CA CYS A 29 -20.54 -21.00 -5.44
C CYS A 29 -19.20 -20.36 -5.85
N LEU A 30 -18.76 -19.32 -5.15
CA LEU A 30 -17.44 -18.72 -5.36
C LEU A 30 -16.32 -19.69 -4.99
N ASN A 31 -16.42 -20.38 -3.85
CA ASN A 31 -15.44 -21.37 -3.42
C ASN A 31 -15.32 -22.54 -4.42
N ASP A 32 -16.46 -23.05 -4.91
CA ASP A 32 -16.48 -24.10 -5.94
C ASP A 32 -15.79 -23.63 -7.24
N LEU A 33 -15.98 -22.37 -7.64
CA LEU A 33 -15.30 -21.78 -8.80
C LEU A 33 -13.78 -21.60 -8.57
N LEU A 34 -13.35 -21.42 -7.32
CA LEU A 34 -11.95 -21.23 -6.92
C LEU A 34 -11.18 -22.55 -6.70
N GLU A 35 -11.86 -23.70 -6.76
CA GLU A 35 -11.20 -25.01 -6.85
C GLU A 35 -10.38 -25.14 -8.14
N GLU A 36 -10.81 -24.47 -9.22
CA GLU A 36 -10.10 -24.45 -10.50
C GLU A 36 -8.84 -23.56 -10.41
N SER A 37 -7.65 -24.17 -10.54
CA SER A 37 -6.34 -23.50 -10.38
C SER A 37 -6.16 -22.23 -11.21
N ALA A 38 -6.76 -22.18 -12.39
CA ALA A 38 -6.65 -21.07 -13.32
C ALA A 38 -7.51 -19.85 -12.89
N LEU A 39 -8.67 -20.09 -12.29
CA LEU A 39 -9.54 -19.04 -11.73
C LEU A 39 -9.02 -18.52 -10.40
N ARG A 40 -8.40 -19.38 -9.59
CA ARG A 40 -7.74 -18.98 -8.34
C ARG A 40 -6.65 -17.95 -8.56
N ARG A 41 -5.82 -18.12 -9.60
CA ARG A 41 -4.77 -17.15 -9.92
C ARG A 41 -5.37 -15.80 -10.32
N TYR A 42 -6.41 -15.81 -11.14
CA TYR A 42 -7.13 -14.60 -11.53
C TYR A 42 -7.78 -13.89 -10.32
N TYR A 43 -8.32 -14.65 -9.37
CA TYR A 43 -8.86 -14.12 -8.11
C TYR A 43 -7.78 -13.45 -7.27
N LEU A 44 -6.62 -14.08 -7.11
CA LEU A 44 -5.48 -13.50 -6.39
C LEU A 44 -4.99 -12.20 -7.06
N ASP A 45 -4.85 -12.20 -8.39
CA ASP A 45 -4.45 -11.01 -9.14
C ASP A 45 -5.46 -9.84 -8.93
N LEU A 46 -6.75 -10.16 -8.78
CA LEU A 46 -7.81 -9.16 -8.55
C LEU A 46 -7.79 -8.63 -7.10
N ILE A 47 -7.57 -9.49 -6.11
CA ILE A 47 -7.37 -9.07 -4.71
C ILE A 47 -6.15 -8.17 -4.58
N ASP A 48 -5.03 -8.57 -5.19
CA ASP A 48 -3.81 -7.77 -5.18
C ASP A 48 -4.07 -6.38 -5.79
N LEU A 49 -4.79 -6.32 -6.92
CA LEU A 49 -5.19 -5.06 -7.54
C LEU A 49 -6.07 -4.20 -6.61
N VAL A 50 -7.03 -4.79 -5.91
CA VAL A 50 -7.87 -4.08 -4.94
C VAL A 50 -7.04 -3.58 -3.76
N GLN A 51 -6.07 -4.36 -3.29
CA GLN A 51 -5.16 -3.94 -2.23
C GLN A 51 -4.28 -2.78 -2.69
N TYR A 52 -3.70 -2.85 -3.88
CA TYR A 52 -2.94 -1.73 -4.44
C TYR A 52 -3.81 -0.48 -4.64
N LEU A 53 -5.07 -0.62 -5.03
CA LEU A 53 -6.01 0.51 -5.13
C LEU A 53 -6.36 1.12 -3.77
N LYS A 54 -6.43 0.31 -2.71
CA LYS A 54 -6.57 0.80 -1.33
C LYS A 54 -5.32 1.52 -0.84
N ASP A 55 -4.15 1.03 -1.22
CA ASP A 55 -2.85 1.60 -0.83
C ASP A 55 -2.52 2.89 -1.58
N ILE A 56 -3.08 3.09 -2.79
CA ILE A 56 -3.05 4.38 -3.50
C ILE A 56 -3.88 5.37 -2.67
N HIS A 57 -3.18 6.04 -1.76
CA HIS A 57 -3.69 7.00 -0.79
C HIS A 57 -4.65 7.99 -1.47
N TRP A 58 -5.94 7.84 -1.20
CA TRP A 58 -6.80 9.00 -1.10
C TRP A 58 -6.34 9.77 0.15
N PRO A 59 -6.20 11.10 0.10
CA PRO A 59 -5.89 11.89 1.28
C PRO A 59 -7.13 11.89 2.19
N GLU A 60 -7.37 10.78 2.88
CA GLU A 60 -8.34 10.71 3.95
C GLU A 60 -7.74 11.44 5.15
N GLU A 61 -8.37 12.57 5.50
CA GLU A 61 -8.12 13.27 6.73
C GLU A 61 -8.14 12.30 7.91
N ASN A 62 -6.99 12.16 8.56
CA ASN A 62 -6.88 11.75 9.97
C ASN A 62 -7.55 10.42 10.37
N LEU A 63 -7.56 9.40 9.51
CA LEU A 63 -7.73 8.03 9.97
C LEU A 63 -6.38 7.50 10.44
N VAL A 64 -5.93 7.98 11.60
CA VAL A 64 -4.98 7.22 12.42
C VAL A 64 -5.61 5.83 12.55
N PRO A 65 -4.95 4.74 12.13
CA PRO A 65 -5.44 3.42 12.45
C PRO A 65 -5.24 3.28 13.96
N VAL A 66 -6.27 3.65 14.72
CA VAL A 66 -6.46 3.21 16.08
C VAL A 66 -6.69 1.72 15.94
N LEU A 67 -5.58 0.99 15.80
CA LEU A 67 -5.55 -0.45 15.86
C LEU A 67 -6.07 -0.77 17.26
N ASP A 68 -7.33 -1.16 17.30
CA ASP A 68 -8.18 -1.07 18.47
C ASP A 68 -7.49 -1.76 19.65
N GLN A 69 -7.24 -1.02 20.73
CA GLN A 69 -6.53 -1.53 21.90
C GLN A 69 -7.24 -2.77 22.48
N SER A 70 -8.56 -2.87 22.25
CA SER A 70 -9.39 -4.02 22.56
C SER A 70 -8.93 -5.29 21.83
N LEU A 71 -8.57 -5.19 20.54
CA LEU A 71 -8.11 -6.31 19.71
C LEU A 71 -6.79 -6.86 20.25
N TRP A 72 -5.86 -5.97 20.60
CA TRP A 72 -4.57 -6.37 21.18
C TRP A 72 -4.73 -7.05 22.54
N GLN A 73 -5.67 -6.58 23.35
CA GLN A 73 -5.97 -7.20 24.64
C GLN A 73 -6.58 -8.60 24.45
N GLN A 74 -7.48 -8.77 23.48
CA GLN A 74 -8.06 -10.07 23.15
C GLN A 74 -6.98 -11.06 22.65
N LEU A 75 -6.13 -10.65 21.71
CA LEU A 75 -5.04 -11.52 21.22
C LEU A 75 -4.06 -11.92 22.34
N ALA A 76 -3.74 -11.01 23.25
CA ALA A 76 -2.89 -11.31 24.40
C ALA A 76 -3.56 -12.25 25.42
N GLN A 77 -4.89 -12.22 25.51
CA GLN A 77 -5.66 -13.13 26.35
C GLN A 77 -5.64 -14.54 25.73
N ASP A 78 -5.88 -14.64 24.42
CA ASP A 78 -5.87 -15.90 23.67
C ASP A 78 -4.48 -16.56 23.69
N GLU A 79 -3.41 -15.75 23.59
CA GLU A 79 -2.03 -16.25 23.68
C GLU A 79 -1.72 -16.87 25.06
N LYS A 80 -2.29 -16.33 26.15
CA LYS A 80 -2.14 -16.90 27.50
C LYS A 80 -2.90 -18.21 27.67
N GLU A 81 -4.03 -18.35 27.01
CA GLU A 81 -4.90 -19.53 27.10
C GLU A 81 -4.48 -20.63 26.10
N ALA A 82 -3.60 -20.32 25.15
CA ALA A 82 -3.09 -21.27 24.18
C ALA A 82 -2.31 -22.42 24.85
N GLN A 83 -2.71 -23.66 24.56
CA GLN A 83 -2.00 -24.84 25.04
C GLN A 83 -0.59 -24.91 24.44
N THR A 84 0.40 -25.16 25.30
CA THR A 84 1.78 -25.38 24.88
C THR A 84 1.87 -26.69 24.10
N LEU A 85 2.05 -26.60 22.78
CA LEU A 85 2.30 -27.76 21.93
C LEU A 85 3.68 -28.34 22.29
N ILE A 86 3.68 -29.49 22.95
CA ILE A 86 4.89 -30.28 23.16
C ILE A 86 5.22 -30.95 21.83
N LEU A 87 6.03 -30.27 21.02
CA LEU A 87 6.61 -30.90 19.85
C LEU A 87 7.53 -32.02 20.32
N PRO A 88 7.44 -33.23 19.73
CA PRO A 88 8.40 -34.28 20.01
C PRO A 88 9.79 -33.74 19.67
N SER A 89 10.63 -33.62 20.70
CA SER A 89 12.04 -33.30 20.52
C SER A 89 12.67 -34.46 19.79
N GLU A 90 12.83 -34.32 18.47
CA GLU A 90 13.76 -35.15 17.72
C GLU A 90 15.14 -34.86 18.31
N GLN A 91 15.56 -35.68 19.27
CA GLN A 91 16.94 -35.67 19.73
C GLN A 91 17.79 -35.92 18.49
N PRO A 92 18.57 -34.93 18.02
CA PRO A 92 19.45 -35.19 16.89
C PRO A 92 20.38 -36.33 17.30
N PRO A 93 20.59 -37.34 16.45
CA PRO A 93 21.46 -38.45 16.79
C PRO A 93 22.80 -37.86 17.23
N ILE A 94 23.26 -38.26 18.41
CA ILE A 94 24.56 -37.87 18.95
C ILE A 94 25.61 -38.57 18.08
N GLU A 95 25.95 -37.98 16.95
CA GLU A 95 27.06 -38.43 16.13
C GLU A 95 28.35 -38.11 16.89
N LEU A 96 29.12 -39.16 17.21
CA LEU A 96 30.44 -39.03 17.81
C LEU A 96 31.33 -38.29 16.80
N ILE A 97 31.63 -37.02 17.06
CA ILE A 97 32.43 -36.16 16.17
C ILE A 97 33.88 -36.68 16.18
N THR A 98 34.21 -37.60 15.27
CA THR A 98 35.55 -38.17 15.12
C THR A 98 36.49 -37.26 14.33
N ASP A 99 35.99 -36.20 13.68
CA ASP A 99 36.75 -35.37 12.74
C ASP A 99 36.68 -33.86 13.04
N VAL A 100 37.19 -33.47 14.21
CA VAL A 100 37.20 -32.07 14.71
C VAL A 100 37.95 -31.10 13.76
N ARG A 101 38.87 -31.62 12.94
CA ARG A 101 39.68 -30.81 12.00
C ARG A 101 38.92 -30.47 10.71
N GLN A 102 38.10 -31.37 10.20
CA GLN A 102 37.28 -31.15 8.99
C GLN A 102 36.06 -30.26 9.29
N ARG A 103 35.55 -30.29 10.52
CA ARG A 103 34.42 -29.43 10.95
C ARG A 103 34.82 -27.96 11.07
N LYS A 104 36.06 -27.63 11.45
CA LYS A 104 36.55 -26.23 11.47
C LYS A 104 36.60 -25.58 10.08
N THR A 105 36.82 -26.37 9.03
CA THR A 105 36.72 -25.89 7.64
C THR A 105 35.28 -25.71 7.17
N GLN A 106 34.34 -26.51 7.66
CA GLN A 106 32.89 -26.36 7.40
C GLN A 106 32.23 -25.24 8.24
N LEU A 107 32.81 -24.90 9.40
CA LEU A 107 32.39 -23.78 10.24
C LEU A 107 32.88 -22.41 9.76
N LYS A 108 33.62 -22.34 8.64
CA LYS A 108 33.84 -21.07 7.95
C LYS A 108 32.50 -20.65 7.36
N SER A 109 31.71 -19.97 8.18
CA SER A 109 30.46 -19.31 7.80
C SER A 109 30.70 -18.61 6.46
N PRO A 110 29.88 -18.91 5.42
CA PRO A 110 30.04 -18.27 4.14
C PRO A 110 29.99 -16.76 4.38
N GLN A 111 31.00 -16.03 3.91
CA GLN A 111 31.03 -14.58 4.00
C GLN A 111 29.70 -14.07 3.45
N ARG A 112 28.81 -13.60 4.35
CA ARG A 112 27.49 -13.11 3.98
C ARG A 112 27.72 -11.91 3.08
N LYS A 113 27.48 -12.09 1.79
CA LYS A 113 27.50 -10.99 0.82
C LYS A 113 26.41 -10.02 1.25
N ILE A 114 26.80 -8.78 1.53
CA ILE A 114 25.85 -7.72 1.86
C ILE A 114 24.94 -7.55 0.63
N PRO A 115 23.61 -7.63 0.79
CA PRO A 115 22.69 -7.53 -0.34
C PRO A 115 22.79 -6.12 -0.96
N ALA A 116 22.65 -6.04 -2.29
CA ALA A 116 22.72 -4.78 -3.04
C ALA A 116 21.72 -3.73 -2.52
N ASN A 117 20.61 -4.17 -1.96
CA ASN A 117 19.57 -3.31 -1.39
C ASN A 117 20.09 -2.44 -0.22
N VAL A 118 21.04 -2.96 0.58
CA VAL A 118 21.66 -2.20 1.68
C VAL A 118 22.55 -1.09 1.15
N TRP A 119 23.24 -1.32 0.03
CA TRP A 119 24.01 -0.28 -0.63
C TRP A 119 23.12 0.80 -1.24
N LEU A 120 21.98 0.39 -1.82
CA LEU A 120 21.03 1.31 -2.42
C LEU A 120 20.34 2.19 -1.37
N SER A 121 19.94 1.61 -0.22
CA SER A 121 19.37 2.38 0.89
C SER A 121 20.39 3.33 1.54
N LEU A 122 21.64 2.90 1.67
CA LEU A 122 22.72 3.76 2.16
C LEU A 122 22.99 4.93 1.20
N GLY A 123 22.92 4.68 -0.11
CA GLY A 123 23.05 5.70 -1.15
C GLY A 123 21.91 6.73 -1.11
N SER A 124 20.66 6.29 -0.95
CA SER A 124 19.52 7.23 -0.85
C SER A 124 19.60 8.09 0.40
N LEU A 125 19.98 7.50 1.53
CA LEU A 125 20.20 8.23 2.79
C LEU A 125 21.30 9.28 2.63
N ALA A 126 22.43 8.92 2.00
CA ALA A 126 23.51 9.85 1.73
C ALA A 126 23.07 11.03 0.83
N ALA A 127 22.24 10.77 -0.19
CA ALA A 127 21.71 11.81 -1.05
C ALA A 127 20.81 12.81 -0.30
N VAL A 128 19.93 12.33 0.58
CA VAL A 128 19.06 13.18 1.41
C VAL A 128 19.90 14.03 2.37
N VAL A 129 20.89 13.43 3.04
CA VAL A 129 21.79 14.18 3.93
C VAL A 129 22.56 15.26 3.16
N MET A 130 23.02 14.96 1.95
CA MET A 130 23.72 15.91 1.11
C MET A 130 22.80 17.06 0.66
N LEU A 131 21.54 16.77 0.32
CA LEU A 131 20.52 17.77 0.00
C LEU A 131 20.24 18.70 1.20
N LEU A 132 20.03 18.14 2.39
CA LEU A 132 19.78 18.90 3.61
C LEU A 132 20.99 19.78 3.96
N SER A 133 22.20 19.23 3.87
CA SER A 133 23.43 19.99 4.07
C SER A 133 23.55 21.15 3.09
N TYR A 134 23.23 20.91 1.80
CA TYR A 134 23.23 21.95 0.79
C TYR A 134 22.24 23.07 1.09
N ILE A 135 21.00 22.74 1.46
CA ILE A 135 19.97 23.73 1.84
C ILE A 135 20.42 24.54 3.05
N ALA A 136 20.98 23.89 4.07
CA ALA A 136 21.45 24.55 5.29
C ALA A 136 22.59 25.54 5.03
N HIS A 137 23.52 25.20 4.11
CA HIS A 137 24.66 26.08 3.77
C HIS A 137 24.32 27.15 2.74
N ARG A 138 23.30 26.93 1.90
CA ARG A 138 22.88 27.86 0.84
C ARG A 138 21.38 28.11 0.93
N PRO A 139 20.87 28.70 2.03
CA PRO A 139 19.46 29.05 2.12
C PRO A 139 19.16 30.06 1.01
N ARG A 140 18.39 29.62 0.00
CA ARG A 140 17.87 30.52 -1.01
C ARG A 140 16.77 31.34 -0.35
N VAL A 141 17.15 32.50 0.17
CA VAL A 141 16.18 33.52 0.56
C VAL A 141 15.50 33.97 -0.73
N PRO A 142 14.19 33.77 -0.90
CA PRO A 142 13.49 34.31 -2.05
C PRO A 142 13.62 35.85 -1.99
N ALA A 143 14.29 36.42 -2.99
CA ALA A 143 14.55 37.87 -3.05
C ALA A 143 13.29 38.69 -3.34
N GLN A 144 12.14 38.04 -3.56
CA GLN A 144 10.88 38.69 -3.87
C GLN A 144 9.87 38.40 -2.77
N SER A 145 9.25 39.47 -2.27
CA SER A 145 7.99 39.41 -1.53
C SER A 145 6.98 38.74 -2.45
N ILE A 146 6.79 37.45 -2.25
CA ILE A 146 5.69 36.73 -2.87
C ILE A 146 4.48 37.17 -2.06
N ALA A 147 3.51 37.83 -2.71
CA ALA A 147 2.24 38.13 -2.07
C ALA A 147 1.58 36.80 -1.70
N VAL A 148 1.68 36.43 -0.42
CA VAL A 148 0.93 35.30 0.12
C VAL A 148 -0.50 35.80 0.23
N LEU A 149 -1.43 35.16 -0.48
CA LEU A 149 -2.86 35.37 -0.26
C LEU A 149 -3.15 34.87 1.16
N GLU A 150 -3.11 35.77 2.15
CA GLU A 150 -3.42 35.46 3.55
C GLU A 150 -4.93 35.18 3.74
N ASP A 151 -5.76 35.55 2.77
CA ASP A 151 -7.21 35.47 2.92
C ASP A 151 -7.87 34.75 1.75
N SER A 152 -7.89 33.42 1.83
CA SER A 152 -8.70 32.57 0.96
C SER A 152 -10.12 32.35 1.48
N LEU A 153 -10.50 32.94 2.63
CA LEU A 153 -11.83 32.75 3.23
C LEU A 153 -12.91 33.61 2.55
N GLU A 154 -12.53 34.72 1.91
CA GLU A 154 -13.45 35.59 1.16
C GLU A 154 -13.33 35.47 -0.37
N ALA A 155 -12.54 34.51 -0.87
CA ALA A 155 -12.38 34.30 -2.31
C ALA A 155 -13.68 33.75 -2.93
N ARG A 156 -14.57 34.66 -3.35
CA ARG A 156 -15.72 34.35 -4.20
C ARG A 156 -15.26 34.28 -5.64
N TRP A 157 -15.54 33.15 -6.29
CA TRP A 157 -15.40 33.03 -7.74
C TRP A 157 -16.28 34.10 -8.40
N GLU A 158 -15.65 35.03 -9.10
CA GLU A 158 -16.36 36.04 -9.88
C GLU A 158 -17.27 35.30 -10.87
N THR A 159 -18.57 35.59 -10.82
CA THR A 159 -19.53 35.00 -11.75
C THR A 159 -19.14 35.35 -13.18
N PRO A 160 -19.37 34.46 -14.16
CA PRO A 160 -18.97 34.68 -15.53
C PRO A 160 -19.46 36.05 -16.01
N ILE A 161 -18.51 36.88 -16.46
CA ILE A 161 -18.79 38.16 -17.10
C ILE A 161 -19.70 37.87 -18.28
N ASP A 162 -20.93 38.36 -18.20
CA ASP A 162 -21.94 38.25 -19.24
C ASP A 162 -21.45 39.04 -20.47
N SER A 163 -20.79 38.33 -21.39
CA SER A 163 -20.13 38.91 -22.56
C SER A 163 -21.11 39.41 -23.63
N ASP A 164 -22.41 39.19 -23.45
CA ASP A 164 -23.43 39.53 -24.45
C ASP A 164 -23.95 40.97 -24.35
N ALA A 165 -23.66 41.71 -23.28
CA ALA A 165 -24.15 43.08 -23.12
C ALA A 165 -23.43 44.13 -24.00
N ARG A 166 -22.31 43.80 -24.66
CA ARG A 166 -21.50 44.76 -25.43
C ARG A 166 -21.80 44.81 -26.93
N PHE A 167 -22.62 43.92 -27.48
CA PHE A 167 -22.86 43.87 -28.92
C PHE A 167 -24.09 44.67 -29.41
N TYR A 168 -24.95 45.17 -28.52
CA TYR A 168 -26.18 45.87 -28.93
C TYR A 168 -26.11 47.41 -28.86
N ALA A 169 -25.00 48.01 -28.42
CA ALA A 169 -24.91 49.47 -28.25
C ALA A 169 -24.42 50.23 -29.51
N ALA A 170 -24.24 49.58 -30.66
CA ALA A 170 -23.59 50.18 -31.83
C ALA A 170 -24.46 50.29 -33.11
N SER A 171 -25.80 50.29 -33.02
CA SER A 171 -26.66 50.54 -34.19
C SER A 171 -27.76 51.57 -33.95
N SER A 172 -27.37 52.85 -33.86
CA SER A 172 -28.31 53.95 -34.09
C SER A 172 -27.59 55.19 -34.64
N TYR A 173 -27.12 55.08 -35.88
CA TYR A 173 -26.93 56.24 -36.75
C TYR A 173 -27.90 56.12 -37.92
N THR A 174 -28.95 56.95 -37.91
CA THR A 174 -29.75 57.25 -39.09
C THR A 174 -30.11 58.73 -39.12
N LEU A 175 -29.54 59.39 -40.15
CA LEU A 175 -29.97 60.55 -40.95
C LEU A 175 -30.28 61.88 -40.26
#